data_AF-A0A8X6XE64-F1
#
_entry.id   AF-A0A8X6XE64-F1
#
_cell.length_a   1.000
_cell.length_b   1.000
_cell.length_c   1.000
_cell.angle_alpha   90.00
_cell.angle_beta   90.00
_cell.angle_gamma   90.00
#
_symmetry.space_group_name_H-M   'P 1'
#
loop_
_entity.id
_entity.type
_entity.pdbx_description
1 polymer ?
#
loop_
_entity_poly.entity_id
_entity_poly.type
_entity_poly.pdbx_seq_one_letter_code
_entity_poly.pdbx_strand_id
1 'polypeptide(L)'
;IPLYAGVLITIADTFTFLLLDKYGLRKLEAFFAFLITIMAVTFGYEYLSAIPPQKDVIEGLLVPWCSHCDTRALLQAVGIVGAVIMPHNLYLHSALVKSREVDRTNKNKVKEANMYFFIESGIALFVSLIINIFVVSVFAKGLFGKTNAYVYNLCMAKNSTYSDVFPVSIFSYSENIATLAKFL
;
A
#
# COMPACT_ATOMS: atom_id res chain seq x y z
N ILE A 1 7.60 -22.09 2.96
CA ILE A 1 8.93 -22.12 2.29
C ILE A 1 9.96 -21.68 3.34
N PRO A 2 11.04 -22.44 3.58
CA PRO A 2 12.06 -22.03 4.54
C PRO A 2 12.76 -20.74 4.10
N LEU A 3 13.26 -19.94 5.06
CA LEU A 3 13.82 -18.59 4.80
C LEU A 3 14.89 -18.58 3.70
N TYR A 4 15.79 -19.56 3.68
CA TYR A 4 16.82 -19.68 2.64
C TYR A 4 16.25 -19.88 1.23
N ALA A 5 15.15 -20.63 1.11
CA ALA A 5 14.49 -20.85 -0.16
C ALA A 5 13.71 -19.59 -0.61
N GLY A 6 13.21 -18.79 0.34
CA GLY A 6 12.65 -17.47 0.03
C GLY A 6 13.68 -16.52 -0.60
N VAL A 7 14.91 -16.49 -0.06
CA VAL A 7 16.01 -15.68 -0.63
C VAL A 7 16.38 -16.14 -2.04
N LEU A 8 16.39 -17.46 -2.31
CA LEU A 8 16.65 -17.95 -3.67
C LEU A 8 15.56 -17.52 -4.67
N ILE A 9 14.29 -17.46 -4.23
CA ILE A 9 13.18 -17.00 -5.08
C ILE A 9 13.31 -15.52 -5.40
N THR A 10 13.68 -14.66 -4.44
CA THR A 10 13.87 -13.23 -4.71
C THR A 10 15.05 -12.95 -5.64
N ILE A 11 16.10 -13.76 -5.58
CA ILE A 11 17.20 -13.71 -6.57
C ILE A 11 16.68 -14.08 -7.96
N ALA A 12 15.88 -15.13 -8.08
CA ALA A 12 15.28 -15.51 -9.37
C ALA A 12 14.31 -14.44 -9.90
N ASP A 13 13.56 -13.77 -9.03
CA ASP A 13 12.66 -12.67 -9.38
C ASP A 13 13.42 -11.46 -9.94
N THR A 14 14.52 -11.05 -9.30
CA THR A 14 15.35 -9.95 -9.82
C THR A 14 15.98 -10.29 -11.18
N PHE A 15 16.39 -11.53 -11.41
CA PHE A 15 16.88 -11.96 -12.72
C PHE A 15 15.77 -11.96 -13.79
N THR A 16 14.56 -12.39 -13.42
CA THR A 16 13.38 -12.36 -14.29
C THR A 16 13.03 -10.91 -14.64
N PHE A 17 13.05 -10.00 -13.68
CA PHE A 17 12.82 -8.57 -13.89
C PHE A 17 13.83 -7.96 -14.88
N LEU A 18 15.13 -8.25 -14.73
CA LEU A 18 16.16 -7.78 -15.65
C LEU A 18 15.98 -8.32 -17.07
N LEU A 19 15.53 -9.58 -17.21
CA LEU A 19 15.21 -10.15 -18.52
C LEU A 19 14.01 -9.41 -19.13
N LEU A 20 12.94 -9.17 -18.37
CA LEU A 20 11.75 -8.46 -18.83
C LEU A 20 12.04 -7.01 -19.24
N ASP A 21 12.93 -6.32 -18.54
CA ASP A 21 13.36 -4.95 -18.88
C ASP A 21 14.00 -4.91 -20.29
N LYS A 22 14.79 -5.93 -20.64
CA LYS A 22 15.38 -6.08 -21.98
C LYS A 22 14.34 -6.30 -23.09
N TYR A 23 13.16 -6.84 -22.77
CA TYR A 23 12.08 -7.10 -23.75
C TYR A 23 11.23 -5.86 -24.08
N GLY A 24 11.40 -4.75 -23.35
CA GLY A 24 10.85 -3.44 -23.69
C GLY A 24 9.76 -2.92 -22.75
N LEU A 25 9.73 -1.59 -22.60
CA LEU A 25 8.90 -0.85 -21.63
C LEU A 25 7.40 -1.20 -21.66
N ARG A 26 6.82 -1.40 -22.85
CA ARG A 26 5.39 -1.71 -23.00
C ARG A 26 4.99 -3.05 -22.37
N LYS A 27 5.88 -4.05 -22.36
CA LYS A 27 5.60 -5.36 -21.75
C LYS A 27 5.71 -5.31 -20.24
N LEU A 28 6.68 -4.54 -19.75
CA LEU A 28 6.89 -4.29 -18.32
C LEU A 28 5.70 -3.52 -17.71
N GLU A 29 5.17 -2.52 -18.42
CA GLU A 29 3.97 -1.78 -18.01
C GLU A 29 2.75 -2.71 -17.87
N ALA A 30 2.49 -3.57 -18.87
CA ALA A 30 1.38 -4.51 -18.83
C ALA A 30 1.51 -5.53 -17.68
N PHE A 31 2.74 -5.96 -17.37
CA PHE A 31 3.00 -6.85 -16.24
C PHE A 31 2.66 -6.19 -14.90
N PHE A 32 3.12 -4.97 -14.66
CA PHE A 32 2.76 -4.24 -13.43
C PHE A 32 1.26 -3.92 -13.35
N ALA A 33 0.62 -3.54 -14.45
CA ALA A 33 -0.83 -3.32 -14.49
C ALA A 33 -1.60 -4.59 -14.11
N PHE A 34 -1.16 -5.76 -14.58
CA PHE A 34 -1.72 -7.05 -14.19
C PHE A 34 -1.56 -7.34 -12.69
N LEU A 35 -0.36 -7.12 -12.13
CA LEU A 35 -0.12 -7.28 -10.69
C LEU A 35 -1.03 -6.36 -9.84
N ILE A 36 -1.10 -5.07 -10.19
CA ILE A 36 -1.95 -4.10 -9.49
C ILE A 36 -3.42 -4.50 -9.59
N THR A 37 -3.87 -5.00 -10.75
CA THR A 37 -5.25 -5.45 -10.96
C THR A 37 -5.59 -6.62 -10.04
N ILE A 38 -4.71 -7.62 -9.94
CA ILE A 38 -4.92 -8.75 -9.02
C ILE A 38 -5.06 -8.25 -7.59
N MET A 39 -4.13 -7.41 -7.13
CA MET A 39 -4.18 -6.84 -5.78
C MET A 39 -5.48 -6.07 -5.51
N ALA A 40 -5.88 -5.22 -6.47
CA ALA A 40 -7.10 -4.44 -6.35
C ALA A 40 -8.35 -5.34 -6.27
N VAL A 41 -8.40 -6.43 -7.05
CA VAL A 41 -9.52 -7.38 -7.03
C VAL A 41 -9.55 -8.17 -5.71
N THR A 42 -8.41 -8.68 -5.25
CA THR A 42 -8.36 -9.49 -4.02
C THR A 42 -8.69 -8.65 -2.79
N PHE A 43 -8.06 -7.49 -2.63
CA PHE A 43 -8.34 -6.61 -1.49
C PHE A 43 -9.71 -5.94 -1.62
N GLY A 44 -10.16 -5.65 -2.84
CA GLY A 44 -11.53 -5.18 -3.09
C GLY A 44 -12.58 -6.21 -2.65
N TYR A 45 -12.35 -7.50 -2.94
CA TYR A 45 -13.22 -8.58 -2.48
C TYR A 45 -13.22 -8.70 -0.95
N GLU A 46 -12.05 -8.67 -0.31
CA GLU A 46 -11.96 -8.69 1.15
C GLU A 46 -12.62 -7.49 1.81
N TYR A 47 -12.48 -6.29 1.22
CA TYR A 47 -13.14 -5.08 1.70
C TYR A 47 -14.66 -5.20 1.67
N LEU A 48 -15.21 -5.74 0.58
CA LEU A 48 -16.66 -6.00 0.45
C LEU A 48 -17.13 -7.06 1.44
N SER A 49 -16.36 -8.12 1.65
CA SER A 49 -16.72 -9.18 2.61
C SER A 49 -16.61 -8.74 4.07
N ALA A 50 -15.69 -7.82 4.38
CA ALA A 50 -15.46 -7.33 5.74
C ALA A 50 -16.52 -6.31 6.22
N ILE A 51 -17.29 -5.73 5.28
CA ILE A 51 -18.33 -4.70 5.49
C ILE A 51 -17.91 -3.71 6.59
N PRO A 52 -16.78 -2.99 6.43
CA PRO A 52 -16.42 -1.97 7.39
C PRO A 52 -17.49 -0.85 7.37
N PRO A 53 -17.79 -0.23 8.52
CA PRO A 53 -18.69 0.93 8.56
C PRO A 53 -18.10 2.06 7.70
N GLN A 54 -18.66 2.25 6.49
CA GLN A 54 -18.15 3.22 5.52
C GLN A 54 -18.14 4.65 6.05
N LYS A 55 -19.06 4.98 6.97
CA LYS A 55 -19.13 6.28 7.63
C LYS A 55 -17.87 6.57 8.45
N ASP A 56 -17.36 5.59 9.19
CA ASP A 56 -16.18 5.76 10.04
C ASP A 56 -14.89 5.88 9.22
N VAL A 57 -14.83 5.24 8.03
CA VAL A 57 -13.71 5.35 7.09
C VAL A 57 -13.66 6.74 6.46
N ILE A 58 -14.82 7.27 6.05
CA ILE A 58 -14.93 8.60 5.41
C ILE A 58 -14.69 9.71 6.45
N GLU A 59 -15.24 9.58 7.66
CA GLU A 59 -14.95 10.52 8.76
C GLU A 59 -13.48 10.49 9.15
N GLY A 60 -12.85 9.31 9.09
CA GLY A 60 -11.43 9.17 9.35
C GLY A 60 -10.55 9.89 8.32
N LEU A 61 -10.89 9.76 7.04
CA LEU A 61 -10.18 10.41 5.94
C LEU A 61 -10.31 11.95 5.96
N LEU A 62 -11.46 12.47 6.40
CA LEU A 62 -11.75 13.91 6.37
C LEU A 62 -11.26 14.66 7.61
N VAL A 63 -11.21 14.01 8.78
CA VAL A 63 -10.81 14.64 10.04
C VAL A 63 -9.88 13.70 10.82
N PRO A 64 -8.55 13.81 10.65
CA PRO A 64 -7.58 13.10 11.47
C PRO A 64 -7.56 13.68 12.89
N TRP A 65 -8.59 13.39 13.68
CA TRP A 65 -8.72 13.81 15.07
C TRP A 65 -8.46 12.64 16.02
N CYS A 66 -7.51 12.86 16.92
CA CYS A 66 -7.23 11.97 18.02
C CYS A 66 -7.11 12.79 19.31
N SER A 67 -8.16 12.78 20.13
CA SER A 67 -8.23 13.60 21.35
C SER A 67 -7.33 13.07 22.48
N HIS A 68 -6.91 11.79 22.42
CA HIS A 68 -6.10 11.09 23.43
C HIS A 68 -5.03 10.20 22.79
N CYS A 69 -4.34 10.68 21.76
CA CYS A 69 -3.30 9.86 21.09
C CYS A 69 -2.05 9.70 21.96
N ASP A 70 -1.72 8.45 22.26
CA ASP A 70 -0.42 8.06 22.81
C ASP A 70 0.68 8.27 21.75
N THR A 71 1.93 8.46 22.16
CA THR A 71 3.06 8.72 21.23
C THR A 71 3.24 7.61 20.18
N ARG A 72 2.79 6.38 20.51
CA ARG A 72 2.81 5.22 19.62
C ARG A 72 1.88 5.37 18.41
N ALA A 73 0.69 5.93 18.62
CA ALA A 73 -0.29 6.13 17.55
C ALA A 73 0.23 7.14 16.51
N LEU A 74 0.86 8.22 16.99
CA LEU A 74 1.51 9.21 16.13
C LEU A 74 2.70 8.61 15.36
N LEU A 75 3.50 7.75 16.00
CA LEU A 75 4.62 7.09 15.34
C LEU A 75 4.14 6.10 14.26
N GLN A 76 3.04 5.39 14.51
CA GLN A 76 2.41 4.51 13.52
C GLN A 76 1.81 5.30 12.36
N ALA A 77 1.17 6.44 12.64
CA ALA A 77 0.65 7.36 11.64
C ALA A 77 1.73 7.87 10.69
N VAL A 78 2.82 8.39 11.24
CA VAL A 78 3.97 8.86 10.46
C VAL A 78 4.60 7.70 9.69
N GLY A 79 4.60 6.48 10.24
CA GLY A 79 5.03 5.27 9.55
C GLY A 79 4.16 4.93 8.34
N ILE A 80 2.83 5.04 8.45
CA ILE A 80 1.89 4.82 7.34
C ILE A 80 2.07 5.89 6.27
N VAL A 81 2.11 7.17 6.65
CA VAL A 81 2.34 8.28 5.71
C VAL A 81 3.68 8.12 4.99
N GLY A 82 4.74 7.74 5.71
CA GLY A 82 6.07 7.49 5.13
C GLY A 82 6.12 6.25 4.22
N ALA A 83 5.30 5.23 4.48
CA ALA A 83 5.18 4.06 3.62
C ALA A 83 4.40 4.37 2.33
N VAL A 84 3.38 5.24 2.40
CA VAL A 84 2.56 5.66 1.26
C VAL A 84 3.32 6.61 0.34
N ILE A 85 4.05 7.56 0.92
CA ILE A 85 4.85 8.53 0.16
C ILE A 85 6.23 7.91 -0.09
N MET A 86 6.33 7.08 -1.14
CA MET A 86 7.61 6.54 -1.60
C MET A 86 8.43 7.63 -2.33
N PRO A 87 9.49 8.20 -1.72
CA PRO A 87 10.17 9.37 -2.29
C PRO A 87 10.86 9.05 -3.62
N HIS A 88 11.33 7.82 -3.80
CA HIS A 88 11.98 7.38 -5.04
C HIS A 88 11.02 7.39 -6.24
N ASN A 89 9.74 7.10 -6.05
CA ASN A 89 8.75 7.14 -7.12
C ASN A 89 8.55 8.57 -7.65
N LEU A 90 8.68 9.59 -6.79
CA LEU A 90 8.59 10.99 -7.19
C LEU A 90 9.77 11.40 -8.09
N TYR A 91 10.98 10.92 -7.80
CA TYR A 91 12.17 11.15 -8.63
C TYR A 91 12.10 10.42 -9.97
N LEU A 92 11.69 9.15 -9.96
CA LEU A 92 11.58 8.33 -11.16
C LEU A 92 10.51 8.88 -12.11
N HIS A 93 9.36 9.30 -11.57
CA HIS A 93 8.29 9.92 -12.37
C HIS A 93 8.74 11.27 -12.96
N SER A 94 9.49 12.07 -12.19
CA SER A 94 10.07 13.33 -12.68
C SER A 94 11.09 13.12 -13.78
N ALA A 95 11.91 12.06 -13.70
CA ALA A 95 12.88 11.70 -14.72
C ALA A 95 12.19 11.17 -16.00
N LEU A 96 11.13 10.38 -15.85
CA LEU A 96 10.37 9.82 -16.98
C LEU A 96 9.66 10.94 -17.77
N VAL A 97 9.03 11.90 -17.07
CA VAL A 97 8.43 13.11 -17.68
C VAL A 97 9.48 13.96 -18.40
N LYS A 98 10.73 13.99 -17.90
CA LYS A 98 11.83 14.75 -18.52
C LYS A 98 12.48 14.02 -19.70
N SER A 99 12.34 12.69 -19.79
CA SER A 99 12.97 11.85 -20.82
C SER A 99 12.27 11.89 -22.19
N ARG A 100 11.01 12.32 -22.25
CA ARG A 100 10.27 12.45 -23.51
C ARG A 100 10.64 13.76 -24.20
N GLU A 101 11.11 13.70 -25.45
CA GLU A 101 11.43 14.87 -26.27
C GLU A 101 10.19 15.76 -26.42
N VAL A 102 10.11 16.80 -25.59
CA VAL A 102 9.16 17.90 -25.79
C VAL A 102 9.88 18.94 -26.62
N ASP A 103 9.34 19.23 -27.80
CA ASP A 103 9.83 20.27 -28.69
C ASP A 103 9.70 21.64 -27.98
N ARG A 104 10.79 22.10 -27.36
CA ARG A 104 10.84 23.30 -26.50
C ARG A 104 10.68 24.62 -27.28
N THR A 105 10.50 24.53 -28.59
CA THR A 105 10.37 25.67 -29.50
C THR A 105 9.01 26.38 -29.38
N ASN A 106 7.95 25.71 -28.89
CA ASN A 106 6.63 26.31 -28.74
C ASN A 106 6.06 26.17 -27.31
N LYS A 107 6.02 27.30 -26.57
CA LYS A 107 5.56 27.37 -25.17
C LYS A 107 4.15 26.81 -24.95
N ASN A 108 3.26 26.92 -25.96
CA ASN A 108 1.89 26.43 -25.84
C ASN A 108 1.82 24.90 -25.82
N LYS A 109 2.64 24.22 -26.65
CA LYS A 109 2.71 22.75 -26.68
C LYS A 109 3.33 22.17 -25.41
N VAL A 110 4.30 22.87 -24.82
CA VAL A 110 4.91 22.49 -23.54
C VAL A 110 3.89 22.57 -22.38
N LYS A 111 3.08 23.64 -22.35
CA LYS A 111 2.04 23.82 -21.31
C LYS A 111 0.95 22.75 -21.40
N GLU A 112 0.51 22.43 -22.62
CA GLU A 112 -0.49 21.39 -22.87
C GLU A 112 0.04 20.00 -22.49
N ALA A 113 1.27 19.65 -22.89
CA ALA A 113 1.91 18.40 -22.49
C ALA A 113 2.03 18.27 -20.96
N ASN A 114 2.48 19.33 -20.26
CA ASN A 114 2.55 19.33 -18.79
C ASN A 114 1.18 19.14 -18.13
N MET A 115 0.10 19.68 -18.70
CA MET A 115 -1.24 19.52 -18.14
C MET A 115 -1.73 18.08 -18.25
N TYR A 116 -1.54 17.44 -19.41
CA TYR A 116 -1.88 16.02 -19.58
C TYR A 116 -1.07 15.13 -18.63
N PHE A 117 0.24 15.38 -18.48
CA PHE A 117 1.07 14.63 -17.54
C PHE A 117 0.67 14.83 -16.09
N PHE A 118 0.30 16.05 -15.69
CA PHE A 118 -0.19 16.31 -14.34
C PHE A 118 -1.49 15.55 -14.05
N ILE A 119 -2.41 15.52 -15.01
CA ILE A 119 -3.68 14.79 -14.89
C ILE A 119 -3.43 13.29 -14.83
N GLU A 120 -2.59 12.74 -15.71
CA GLU A 120 -2.25 11.32 -15.73
C GLU A 120 -1.60 10.86 -14.41
N SER A 121 -0.61 11.62 -13.94
CA SER A 121 0.06 11.36 -12.66
C SER A 121 -0.90 11.51 -11.47
N GLY A 122 -1.76 12.51 -11.51
CA GLY A 122 -2.75 12.78 -10.47
C GLY A 122 -3.78 11.64 -10.35
N ILE A 123 -4.25 11.11 -11.49
CA ILE A 123 -5.15 9.96 -11.52
C ILE A 123 -4.45 8.71 -10.98
N ALA A 124 -3.20 8.45 -11.40
CA ALA A 124 -2.43 7.31 -10.91
C ALA A 124 -2.23 7.35 -9.38
N LEU A 125 -1.88 8.52 -8.84
CA LEU A 125 -1.76 8.73 -7.39
C LEU A 125 -3.09 8.58 -6.66
N PHE A 126 -4.19 9.08 -7.24
CA PHE A 126 -5.52 8.96 -6.65
C PHE A 126 -5.98 7.50 -6.56
N VAL A 127 -5.76 6.71 -7.63
CA VAL A 127 -6.05 5.27 -7.61
C VAL A 127 -5.20 4.53 -6.57
N SER A 128 -3.91 4.87 -6.47
CA SER A 128 -3.02 4.31 -5.44
C SER A 128 -3.50 4.61 -4.01
N LEU A 129 -3.94 5.85 -3.76
CA LEU A 129 -4.50 6.25 -2.48
C LEU A 129 -5.75 5.44 -2.12
N ILE A 130 -6.65 5.20 -3.07
CA ILE A 130 -7.84 4.35 -2.86
C ILE A 130 -7.46 2.92 -2.46
N ILE A 131 -6.49 2.32 -3.17
CA ILE A 131 -6.03 0.95 -2.87
C ILE A 131 -5.44 0.89 -1.45
N ASN A 132 -4.61 1.87 -1.07
CA ASN A 132 -4.02 1.94 0.27
C ASN A 132 -5.10 2.06 1.36
N ILE A 133 -6.15 2.84 1.13
CA ILE A 133 -7.31 2.94 2.05
C ILE A 133 -8.02 1.60 2.20
N PHE A 134 -8.25 0.86 1.11
CA PHE A 134 -8.87 -0.47 1.21
C PHE A 134 -8.01 -1.43 2.02
N VAL A 135 -6.71 -1.48 1.75
CA VAL A 135 -5.76 -2.34 2.47
C VAL A 135 -5.76 -2.02 3.96
N VAL A 136 -5.55 -0.76 4.34
CA VAL A 136 -5.53 -0.36 5.75
C VAL A 136 -6.87 -0.62 6.44
N SER A 137 -8.00 -0.38 5.76
CA SER A 137 -9.33 -0.65 6.33
C SER A 137 -9.56 -2.13 6.62
N VAL A 138 -9.16 -3.02 5.70
CA VAL A 138 -9.29 -4.48 5.87
C VAL A 138 -8.41 -4.97 7.02
N PHE A 139 -7.14 -4.53 7.05
CA PHE A 139 -6.22 -4.91 8.13
C PHE A 139 -6.67 -4.39 9.48
N ALA A 140 -7.11 -3.13 9.54
CA ALA A 140 -7.62 -2.57 10.77
C ALA A 140 -8.86 -3.36 11.23
N LYS A 141 -9.78 -3.76 10.35
CA LYS A 141 -10.95 -4.58 10.74
C LYS A 141 -10.55 -5.96 11.25
N GLY A 142 -9.58 -6.60 10.60
CA GLY A 142 -9.13 -7.95 10.97
C GLY A 142 -8.35 -8.01 12.28
N LEU A 143 -7.60 -6.96 12.60
CA LEU A 143 -6.67 -6.93 13.74
C LEU A 143 -7.13 -6.03 14.90
N PHE A 144 -8.16 -5.21 14.72
CA PHE A 144 -8.63 -4.30 15.76
C PHE A 144 -9.18 -5.03 16.98
N GLY A 145 -8.64 -4.70 18.17
CA GLY A 145 -9.08 -5.23 19.46
C GLY A 145 -8.66 -6.69 19.72
N LYS A 146 -7.82 -7.27 18.86
CA LYS A 146 -7.27 -8.62 19.04
C LYS A 146 -5.89 -8.51 19.68
N THR A 147 -5.71 -9.10 20.86
CA THR A 147 -4.39 -9.23 21.49
C THR A 147 -3.58 -10.34 20.79
N ASN A 148 -2.26 -10.20 20.67
CA ASN A 148 -1.37 -11.26 20.16
C ASN A 148 -1.62 -12.61 20.83
N ALA A 149 -1.96 -12.63 22.12
CA ALA A 149 -2.34 -13.84 22.86
C ALA A 149 -3.61 -14.53 22.33
N TYR A 150 -4.61 -13.78 21.86
CA TYR A 150 -5.82 -14.38 21.27
C TYR A 150 -5.52 -15.01 19.91
N VAL A 151 -4.70 -14.35 19.09
CA VAL A 151 -4.27 -14.87 17.78
C VAL A 151 -3.39 -16.10 17.95
N TYR A 152 -2.46 -16.07 18.91
CA TYR A 152 -1.63 -17.22 19.31
C TYR A 152 -2.49 -18.43 19.69
N ASN A 153 -3.50 -18.24 20.54
CA ASN A 153 -4.40 -19.31 20.97
C ASN A 153 -5.27 -19.84 19.83
N LEU A 154 -5.69 -18.98 18.88
CA LEU A 154 -6.41 -19.39 17.67
C LEU A 154 -5.53 -20.22 16.72
N CYS A 155 -4.27 -19.83 16.55
CA CYS A 155 -3.28 -20.55 15.74
C CYS A 155 -2.91 -21.91 16.35
N MET A 156 -2.77 -21.97 17.68
CA MET A 156 -2.57 -23.22 18.41
C MET A 156 -3.78 -24.15 18.34
N ALA A 157 -5.00 -23.61 18.46
CA ALA A 157 -6.23 -24.38 18.28
C ALA A 157 -6.39 -24.95 16.86
N LYS A 158 -5.80 -24.29 15.85
CA LYS A 158 -5.73 -24.77 14.46
C LYS A 158 -4.47 -25.58 14.14
N ASN A 159 -3.65 -25.92 15.14
CA ASN A 159 -2.40 -26.68 15.01
C ASN A 159 -1.45 -26.14 13.93
N SER A 160 -1.35 -24.81 13.81
CA SER A 160 -0.49 -24.15 12.83
C SER A 160 0.95 -24.05 13.34
N THR A 161 1.92 -24.43 12.51
CA THR A 161 3.37 -24.48 12.82
C THR A 161 4.05 -23.12 13.00
N TYR A 162 3.28 -22.03 13.00
CA TYR A 162 3.76 -20.64 13.01
C TYR A 162 3.26 -19.84 14.22
N SER A 163 2.78 -20.52 15.27
CA SER A 163 2.33 -19.87 16.51
C SER A 163 3.45 -19.09 17.19
N ASP A 164 4.69 -19.51 17.05
CA ASP A 164 5.91 -18.90 17.59
C ASP A 164 6.26 -17.51 17.02
N VAL A 165 5.71 -17.16 15.85
CA VAL A 165 5.89 -15.84 15.21
C VAL A 165 5.17 -14.72 15.98
N PHE A 166 4.14 -15.05 16.76
CA PHE A 166 3.40 -14.09 17.58
C PHE A 166 3.88 -14.15 19.03
N PRO A 167 4.79 -13.24 19.47
CA PRO A 167 5.21 -13.21 20.86
C PRO A 167 4.01 -12.91 21.76
N VAL A 168 3.84 -13.69 22.83
CA VAL A 168 2.74 -13.58 23.82
C VAL A 168 2.83 -12.30 24.66
N SER A 169 3.79 -11.41 24.37
CA SER A 169 3.86 -10.09 24.98
C SER A 169 2.56 -9.34 24.67
N ILE A 170 2.00 -8.70 25.70
CA ILE A 170 0.73 -7.95 25.63
C ILE A 170 0.97 -6.68 24.81
N PHE A 171 1.08 -6.84 23.49
CA PHE A 171 0.93 -5.74 22.56
C PHE A 171 -0.57 -5.67 22.25
N SER A 172 -1.27 -4.85 23.02
CA SER A 172 -2.65 -4.50 22.71
C SER A 172 -2.64 -3.63 21.45
N TYR A 173 -3.03 -4.19 20.30
CA TYR A 173 -3.49 -3.40 19.16
C TYR A 173 -4.86 -2.80 19.51
N SER A 174 -4.82 -1.81 20.39
CA SER A 174 -5.99 -1.12 20.94
C SER A 174 -6.29 0.16 20.16
N GLU A 175 -6.26 0.12 18.82
CA GLU A 175 -6.62 1.29 18.03
C GLU A 175 -7.63 1.00 16.94
N ASN A 176 -8.75 1.73 17.05
CA ASN A 176 -9.94 1.64 16.23
C ASN A 176 -9.61 1.57 14.75
N ILE A 177 -10.43 0.82 14.00
CA ILE A 177 -10.44 0.86 12.53
C ILE A 177 -10.47 2.30 12.03
N ALA A 178 -11.23 3.15 12.74
CA ALA A 178 -11.31 4.58 12.53
C ALA A 178 -10.00 5.32 12.85
N THR A 179 -9.16 4.89 13.79
CA THR A 179 -7.87 5.56 14.10
C THR A 179 -6.80 5.23 13.07
N LEU A 180 -6.73 3.98 12.58
CA LEU A 180 -5.79 3.61 11.53
C LEU A 180 -6.16 4.18 10.16
N ALA A 181 -7.46 4.21 9.83
CA ALA A 181 -7.96 4.86 8.62
C ALA A 181 -7.86 6.40 8.68
N LYS A 182 -7.73 7.00 9.88
CA LYS A 182 -7.48 8.44 10.09
C LYS A 182 -6.07 8.91 9.71
N PHE A 183 -5.14 7.99 9.46
CA PHE A 183 -3.74 8.32 9.20
C PHE A 183 -3.31 8.13 7.73
N LEU A 184 -4.27 7.80 6.86
CA LEU A 184 -4.17 7.90 5.40
C LEU A 184 -4.79 9.22 4.94
#